data_AF-A0A7D3XVJ2-F1
#
_entry.id   AF-A0A7D3XVJ2-F1
#
_cell.length_a   1.000
_cell.length_b   1.000
_cell.length_c   1.000
_cell.angle_alpha   90.00
_cell.angle_beta   90.00
_cell.angle_gamma   90.00
#
_symmetry.space_group_name_H-M   'P 1'
#
loop_
_entity.id
_entity.type
_entity.pdbx_description
1 polymer ?
#
loop_
_entity_poly.entity_id
_entity_poly.type
_entity_poly.pdbx_seq_one_letter_code
_entity_poly.pdbx_strand_id
1 'polypeptide(L)'
;MISINDTVDIIEFDNYKDLINSPVIYSSTYSLDTISISNSKFNIYTHSNQGNTFKIKEIVSPVIKTVFKELNFLNIEEYTFTFIFNSEVNPDILDFAALEHPNSSVYLMFSTPDFSNKEDSVNFCLDIKHIVAHEILHLFTPITFSDSKVANHTLSMSGHLWLYEGFVEYQSLKILLKNKIISLEEFLDVLEQKLRNIEACNILAIKLLV
;
A
#
# COMPACT_ATOMS: atom_id res chain seq x y z
N MET A 1 0.76 -22.46 7.41
CA MET A 1 0.18 -23.16 6.25
C MET A 1 0.65 -24.60 6.26
N ILE A 2 -0.28 -25.53 6.17
CA ILE A 2 -0.04 -26.97 6.14
C ILE A 2 -0.65 -27.48 4.83
N SER A 3 0.17 -27.96 3.90
CA SER A 3 -0.32 -28.59 2.67
C SER A 3 -0.74 -30.03 2.97
N ILE A 4 -2.02 -30.34 2.75
CA ILE A 4 -2.60 -31.66 2.97
C ILE A 4 -2.47 -32.52 1.71
N ASN A 5 -2.71 -31.92 0.54
CA ASN A 5 -2.51 -32.53 -0.78
C ASN A 5 -2.40 -31.45 -1.87
N ASP A 6 -2.29 -31.87 -3.13
CA ASP A 6 -2.11 -31.01 -4.32
C ASP A 6 -3.21 -29.95 -4.53
N THR A 7 -4.34 -30.07 -3.83
CA THR A 7 -5.52 -29.19 -3.97
C THR A 7 -5.99 -28.56 -2.67
N VAL A 8 -5.37 -28.90 -1.53
CA VAL A 8 -5.86 -28.50 -0.21
C VAL A 8 -4.71 -28.10 0.68
N ASP A 9 -4.77 -26.87 1.14
CA ASP A 9 -3.96 -26.36 2.24
C ASP A 9 -4.85 -25.93 3.41
N ILE A 10 -4.28 -25.98 4.60
CA ILE A 10 -4.88 -25.48 5.84
C ILE A 10 -4.03 -24.33 6.37
N ILE A 11 -4.67 -23.19 6.61
CA ILE A 11 -4.07 -22.02 7.25
C ILE A 11 -4.85 -21.76 8.53
N GLU A 12 -4.16 -21.82 9.66
CA GLU A 12 -4.73 -21.63 10.98
C GLU A 12 -4.32 -20.28 11.53
N PHE A 13 -5.22 -19.65 12.27
CA PHE A 13 -5.01 -18.39 12.96
C PHE A 13 -5.49 -18.55 14.40
N ASP A 14 -4.80 -17.89 15.33
CA ASP A 14 -5.10 -18.03 16.76
C ASP A 14 -6.47 -17.45 17.13
N ASN A 15 -6.95 -16.46 16.38
CA ASN A 15 -8.23 -15.81 16.61
C ASN A 15 -8.77 -15.10 15.35
N TYR A 16 -10.00 -14.59 15.45
CA TYR A 16 -10.69 -13.90 14.36
C TYR A 16 -9.97 -12.63 13.89
N LYS A 17 -9.34 -11.87 14.81
CA LYS A 17 -8.61 -10.66 14.46
C LYS A 17 -7.42 -10.98 13.57
N ASP A 18 -6.67 -12.03 13.88
CA ASP A 18 -5.52 -12.44 13.08
C ASP A 18 -5.97 -12.97 11.71
N LEU A 19 -7.09 -13.69 11.65
CA LEU A 19 -7.70 -14.15 10.39
C LEU A 19 -8.05 -12.98 9.45
N ILE A 20 -8.77 -11.96 9.93
CA ILE A 20 -9.23 -10.85 9.08
C ILE A 20 -8.12 -9.87 8.70
N ASN A 21 -6.99 -9.89 9.41
CA ASN A 21 -5.84 -9.03 9.16
C ASN A 21 -4.69 -9.76 8.44
N SER A 22 -4.92 -10.98 7.96
CA SER A 22 -3.92 -11.79 7.28
C SER A 22 -4.40 -12.16 5.87
N PRO A 23 -4.21 -11.27 4.87
CA PRO A 23 -4.62 -11.57 3.51
C PRO A 23 -3.90 -12.82 2.98
N VAL A 24 -4.66 -13.69 2.33
CA VAL A 24 -4.15 -14.92 1.71
C VAL A 24 -4.40 -14.86 0.21
N ILE A 25 -3.34 -15.03 -0.58
CA ILE A 25 -3.41 -14.99 -2.04
C ILE A 25 -2.83 -16.28 -2.61
N TYR A 26 -3.63 -16.96 -3.42
CA TYR A 26 -3.21 -18.11 -4.21
C TYR A 26 -2.93 -17.65 -5.64
N SER A 27 -1.72 -17.94 -6.12
CA SER A 27 -1.31 -17.56 -7.47
C SER A 27 -0.39 -18.61 -8.09
N SER A 28 -0.64 -18.92 -9.36
CA SER A 28 0.22 -19.78 -10.18
C SER A 28 1.43 -19.03 -10.75
N THR A 29 1.41 -17.70 -10.76
CA THR A 29 2.46 -16.85 -11.35
C THR A 29 2.82 -15.71 -10.40
N TYR A 30 3.88 -15.89 -9.62
CA TYR A 30 4.37 -14.83 -8.73
C TYR A 30 5.90 -14.72 -8.78
N SER A 31 6.39 -13.53 -8.43
CA SER A 31 7.78 -13.33 -8.04
C SER A 31 7.86 -12.95 -6.56
N LEU A 32 8.97 -13.33 -5.92
CA LEU A 32 9.29 -12.95 -4.55
C LEU A 32 10.66 -12.28 -4.53
N ASP A 33 10.67 -11.05 -4.06
CA ASP A 33 11.87 -10.31 -3.73
C ASP A 33 11.97 -10.10 -2.22
N THR A 34 13.20 -10.04 -1.71
CA THR A 34 13.45 -9.73 -0.29
C THR A 34 14.44 -8.58 -0.16
N ILE A 35 14.19 -7.71 0.83
CA ILE A 35 15.08 -6.65 1.29
C ILE A 35 15.27 -6.82 2.80
N SER A 36 16.50 -6.68 3.29
CA SER A 36 16.79 -6.65 4.73
C SER A 36 17.22 -5.26 5.15
N ILE A 37 16.69 -4.77 6.28
CA ILE A 37 17.06 -3.48 6.89
C ILE A 37 17.27 -3.71 8.38
N SER A 38 18.51 -3.59 8.84
CA SER A 38 18.89 -3.98 10.20
C SER A 38 18.46 -5.43 10.49
N ASN A 39 17.63 -5.66 11.52
CA ASN A 39 17.11 -6.98 11.88
C ASN A 39 15.75 -7.29 11.24
N SER A 40 15.27 -6.42 10.36
CA SER A 40 13.94 -6.53 9.76
C SER A 40 14.03 -7.10 8.34
N LYS A 41 13.07 -7.96 7.98
CA LYS A 41 12.95 -8.59 6.66
C LYS A 41 11.68 -8.10 5.95
N PHE A 42 11.84 -7.67 4.70
CA PHE A 42 10.74 -7.17 3.88
C PHE A 42 10.58 -8.07 2.66
N ASN A 43 9.43 -8.72 2.55
CA ASN A 43 9.08 -9.54 1.40
C ASN A 43 8.24 -8.72 0.42
N ILE A 44 8.53 -8.82 -0.86
CA ILE A 44 7.79 -8.16 -1.94
C ILE A 44 7.31 -9.26 -2.86
N TYR A 45 6.03 -9.60 -2.76
CA TYR A 45 5.35 -10.49 -3.68
C TYR A 45 4.77 -9.66 -4.82
N THR A 46 4.94 -10.16 -6.04
CA THR A 46 4.28 -9.57 -7.22
C THR A 46 3.59 -10.67 -8.01
N HIS A 47 2.30 -10.51 -8.26
CA HIS A 47 1.51 -11.32 -9.18
C HIS A 47 1.12 -10.48 -10.39
N SER A 48 1.17 -11.07 -11.58
CA SER A 48 0.69 -10.45 -12.81
C SER A 48 0.02 -11.50 -13.70
N ASN A 49 -1.17 -11.19 -14.20
CA ASN A 49 -1.88 -12.04 -15.17
C ASN A 49 -1.34 -11.90 -16.60
N GLN A 50 -0.50 -10.90 -16.88
CA GLN A 50 0.09 -10.65 -18.22
C GLN A 50 1.54 -11.10 -18.36
N GLY A 51 2.12 -11.77 -17.36
CA GLY A 51 3.47 -12.38 -17.44
C GLY A 51 4.65 -11.41 -17.37
N ASN A 52 4.42 -10.10 -17.44
CA ASN A 52 5.46 -9.10 -17.20
C ASN A 52 5.75 -9.00 -15.69
N THR A 53 6.95 -9.40 -15.29
CA THR A 53 7.47 -9.18 -13.94
C THR A 53 8.02 -7.76 -13.87
N PHE A 54 7.21 -6.85 -13.33
CA PHE A 54 7.64 -5.48 -13.07
C PHE A 54 8.73 -5.47 -12.01
N LYS A 55 9.72 -4.58 -12.19
CA LYS A 55 10.79 -4.38 -11.21
C LYS A 55 10.32 -3.56 -10.01
N ILE A 56 9.22 -3.98 -9.38
CA ILE A 56 8.62 -3.29 -8.24
C ILE A 56 9.64 -3.10 -7.11
N LYS A 57 10.47 -4.10 -6.84
CA LYS A 57 11.54 -4.01 -5.85
C LYS A 57 12.41 -2.76 -6.02
N GLU A 58 12.82 -2.42 -7.24
CA GLU A 58 13.69 -1.28 -7.49
C GLU A 58 12.98 0.05 -7.16
N ILE A 59 11.67 0.13 -7.43
CA ILE A 59 10.83 1.30 -7.15
C ILE A 59 10.60 1.46 -5.65
N VAL A 60 10.24 0.38 -4.95
CA VAL A 60 9.78 0.44 -3.55
C VAL A 60 10.91 0.35 -2.53
N SER A 61 12.06 -0.23 -2.88
CA SER A 61 13.19 -0.38 -1.94
C SER A 61 13.61 0.94 -1.26
N PRO A 62 13.77 2.07 -1.97
CA PRO A 62 14.15 3.33 -1.35
C PRO A 62 13.08 3.85 -0.38
N VAL A 63 11.80 3.64 -0.72
CA VAL A 63 10.65 4.04 0.09
C VAL A 63 10.61 3.24 1.38
N ILE A 64 10.62 1.90 1.28
CA ILE A 64 10.62 0.99 2.43
C ILE A 64 11.78 1.35 3.36
N LYS A 65 13.00 1.49 2.84
CA LYS A 65 14.18 1.86 3.63
C LYS A 65 14.01 3.17 4.40
N THR A 66 13.37 4.15 3.78
CA THR A 66 13.24 5.48 4.35
C THR A 66 12.13 5.56 5.36
N VAL A 67 10.94 5.07 5.02
CA VAL A 67 9.76 5.16 5.90
C VAL A 67 9.97 4.28 7.13
N PHE A 68 10.48 3.05 6.99
CA PHE A 68 10.78 2.18 8.14
C PHE A 68 11.88 2.73 9.04
N LYS A 69 12.81 3.52 8.51
CA LYS A 69 13.80 4.20 9.34
C LYS A 69 13.15 5.28 10.22
N GLU A 70 12.16 6.01 9.70
CA GLU A 70 11.38 6.98 10.48
C GLU A 70 10.43 6.28 11.48
N LEU A 71 10.02 5.04 11.20
CA LEU A 71 9.18 4.20 12.06
C LEU A 71 9.95 3.16 12.90
N ASN A 72 11.24 3.38 13.14
CA ASN A 72 12.11 2.40 13.82
C ASN A 72 11.65 2.00 15.24
N PHE A 73 10.77 2.78 15.86
CA PHE A 73 10.19 2.53 17.17
C PHE A 73 9.13 1.41 17.17
N LEU A 74 8.61 1.01 16.00
CA LEU A 74 7.58 -0.04 15.88
C LEU A 74 8.14 -1.48 15.97
N ASN A 75 9.48 -1.65 15.97
CA ASN A 75 10.17 -2.94 16.08
C ASN A 75 9.59 -4.05 15.17
N ILE A 76 9.48 -3.75 13.88
CA ILE A 76 8.90 -4.67 12.89
C ILE A 76 9.96 -5.67 12.44
N GLU A 77 9.75 -6.97 12.72
CA GLU A 77 10.70 -8.03 12.35
C GLU A 77 10.52 -8.50 10.90
N GLU A 78 9.27 -8.67 10.46
CA GLU A 78 8.94 -9.09 9.10
C GLU A 78 7.71 -8.34 8.59
N TYR A 79 7.75 -7.91 7.33
CA TYR A 79 6.61 -7.25 6.69
C TYR A 79 6.52 -7.65 5.22
N THR A 80 5.29 -7.87 4.74
CA THR A 80 5.03 -8.37 3.39
C THR A 80 4.24 -7.38 2.54
N PHE A 81 4.80 -6.97 1.41
CA PHE A 81 4.11 -6.18 0.39
C PHE A 81 3.64 -7.11 -0.72
N THR A 82 2.35 -7.09 -1.04
CA THR A 82 1.81 -7.91 -2.12
C THR A 82 1.18 -7.06 -3.21
N PHE A 83 1.82 -7.04 -4.38
CA PHE A 83 1.36 -6.33 -5.56
C PHE A 83 0.65 -7.28 -6.51
N ILE A 84 -0.58 -6.93 -6.89
CA ILE A 84 -1.44 -7.71 -7.79
C ILE A 84 -1.71 -6.84 -9.01
N PHE A 85 -1.16 -7.21 -10.14
CA PHE A 85 -1.43 -6.58 -11.44
C PHE A 85 -2.51 -7.38 -12.15
N ASN A 86 -3.72 -6.82 -12.21
CA ASN A 86 -4.87 -7.44 -12.85
C ASN A 86 -5.51 -6.50 -13.88
N SER A 87 -5.16 -6.74 -15.13
CA SER A 87 -5.65 -5.98 -16.29
C SER A 87 -7.05 -6.38 -16.79
N GLU A 88 -7.69 -7.39 -16.18
CA GLU A 88 -9.02 -7.87 -16.61
C GLU A 88 -10.18 -7.14 -15.92
N VAL A 89 -9.89 -6.32 -14.90
CA VAL A 89 -10.88 -5.49 -14.23
C VAL A 89 -11.04 -4.19 -15.01
N ASN A 90 -12.29 -3.75 -15.21
CA ASN A 90 -12.55 -2.51 -15.93
C ASN A 90 -11.91 -1.30 -15.20
N PRO A 91 -10.96 -0.58 -15.82
CA PRO A 91 -10.32 0.59 -15.21
C PRO A 91 -11.28 1.76 -14.96
N ASP A 92 -12.48 1.78 -15.58
CA ASP A 92 -13.49 2.83 -15.38
C ASP A 92 -13.99 2.96 -13.92
N ILE A 93 -13.63 2.02 -13.04
CA ILE A 93 -14.08 1.98 -11.63
C ILE A 93 -13.01 2.54 -10.69
N LEU A 94 -11.73 2.18 -10.87
CA LEU A 94 -10.62 2.61 -10.03
C LEU A 94 -9.30 2.23 -10.72
N ASP A 95 -8.29 3.11 -10.72
CA ASP A 95 -6.98 2.81 -11.31
C ASP A 95 -6.13 1.90 -10.41
N PHE A 96 -6.32 2.03 -9.09
CA PHE A 96 -5.53 1.35 -8.08
C PHE A 96 -6.24 1.32 -6.71
N ALA A 97 -6.04 0.26 -5.91
CA ALA A 97 -6.44 0.19 -4.50
C ALA A 97 -5.33 -0.42 -3.62
N ALA A 98 -5.18 0.04 -2.37
CA ALA A 98 -4.40 -0.68 -1.37
C ALA A 98 -5.15 -0.81 -0.05
N LEU A 99 -4.64 -1.72 0.77
CA LEU A 99 -5.07 -1.91 2.14
C LEU A 99 -3.88 -2.35 2.99
N GLU A 100 -3.74 -1.70 4.14
CA GLU A 100 -2.77 -2.04 5.16
C GLU A 100 -3.24 -3.15 6.10
N HIS A 101 -2.28 -3.87 6.66
CA HIS A 101 -2.44 -4.82 7.74
C HIS A 101 -1.24 -4.72 8.69
N PRO A 102 -1.32 -5.26 9.92
CA PRO A 102 -0.26 -5.11 10.91
C PRO A 102 1.14 -5.58 10.45
N ASN A 103 1.21 -6.60 9.59
CA ASN A 103 2.46 -7.17 9.07
C ASN A 103 2.48 -7.31 7.53
N SER A 104 1.50 -6.74 6.84
CA SER A 104 1.45 -6.80 5.38
C SER A 104 0.64 -5.66 4.77
N SER A 105 0.76 -5.45 3.46
CA SER A 105 -0.12 -4.57 2.71
C SER A 105 -0.37 -5.16 1.34
N VAL A 106 -1.59 -5.01 0.85
CA VAL A 106 -2.00 -5.51 -0.46
C VAL A 106 -2.25 -4.32 -1.38
N TYR A 107 -1.70 -4.38 -2.59
CA TYR A 107 -1.82 -3.36 -3.62
C TYR A 107 -2.40 -4.01 -4.86
N LEU A 108 -3.53 -3.50 -5.32
CA LEU A 108 -4.23 -3.97 -6.51
C LEU A 108 -4.14 -2.91 -7.61
N MET A 109 -3.50 -3.26 -8.70
CA MET A 109 -3.35 -2.43 -9.90
C MET A 109 -4.28 -2.94 -10.97
N PHE A 110 -5.19 -2.08 -11.44
CA PHE A 110 -6.16 -2.44 -12.48
C PHE A 110 -5.67 -2.14 -13.90
N SER A 111 -4.59 -1.37 -14.01
CA SER A 111 -3.89 -1.10 -15.25
C SER A 111 -2.47 -1.66 -15.22
N THR A 112 -1.99 -2.05 -16.39
CA THR A 112 -0.59 -2.39 -16.61
C THR A 112 0.14 -1.13 -17.10
N PRO A 113 1.08 -0.56 -16.34
CA PRO A 113 1.82 0.62 -16.79
C PRO A 113 2.62 0.34 -18.07
N ASP A 114 2.56 1.26 -19.03
CA ASP A 114 3.40 1.22 -20.23
C ASP A 114 4.78 1.85 -19.95
N PHE A 115 5.75 1.01 -19.61
CA PHE A 115 7.12 1.46 -19.37
C PHE A 115 7.86 1.92 -20.63
N SER A 116 7.30 1.73 -21.83
CA SER A 116 7.85 2.30 -23.06
C SER A 116 7.52 3.79 -23.21
N ASN A 117 6.42 4.25 -22.60
CA ASN A 117 6.11 5.65 -22.44
C ASN A 117 6.81 6.21 -21.19
N LYS A 118 7.63 7.25 -21.39
CA LYS A 118 8.39 7.87 -20.31
C LYS A 118 7.47 8.55 -19.27
N GLU A 119 6.40 9.19 -19.72
CA GLU A 119 5.47 9.90 -18.84
C GLU A 119 4.69 8.91 -17.97
N ASP A 120 4.09 7.89 -18.57
CA ASP A 120 3.36 6.84 -17.84
C ASP A 120 4.26 6.12 -16.83
N SER A 121 5.50 5.83 -17.22
CA SER A 121 6.51 5.22 -16.34
C SER A 121 6.84 6.09 -15.13
N VAL A 122 7.01 7.41 -15.33
CA VAL A 122 7.31 8.36 -14.24
C VAL A 122 6.12 8.48 -13.29
N ASN A 123 4.92 8.67 -13.83
CA ASN A 123 3.69 8.79 -13.04
C ASN A 123 3.43 7.51 -12.23
N PHE A 124 3.52 6.33 -12.86
CA PHE A 124 3.39 5.06 -12.17
C PHE A 124 4.41 4.91 -11.03
N CYS A 125 5.68 5.26 -11.27
CA CYS A 125 6.70 5.20 -10.23
C CYS A 125 6.39 6.15 -9.07
N LEU A 126 5.88 7.35 -9.35
CA LEU A 126 5.51 8.34 -8.34
C LEU A 126 4.34 7.84 -7.48
N ASP A 127 3.28 7.33 -8.12
CA ASP A 127 2.10 6.80 -7.45
C ASP A 127 2.44 5.62 -6.55
N ILE A 128 3.20 4.64 -7.07
CA ILE A 128 3.65 3.48 -6.29
C ILE A 128 4.51 3.90 -5.10
N LYS A 129 5.43 4.86 -5.28
CA LYS A 129 6.25 5.34 -4.16
C LYS A 129 5.40 6.01 -3.09
N HIS A 130 4.47 6.85 -3.52
CA HIS A 130 3.58 7.58 -2.62
C HIS A 130 2.71 6.63 -1.82
N ILE A 131 2.03 5.70 -2.47
CA ILE A 131 1.08 4.83 -1.80
C ILE A 131 1.74 3.81 -0.90
N VAL A 132 2.91 3.27 -1.29
CA VAL A 132 3.67 2.40 -0.39
C VAL A 132 4.08 3.17 0.87
N ALA A 133 4.43 4.46 0.76
CA ALA A 133 4.71 5.28 1.93
C ALA A 133 3.45 5.52 2.80
N HIS A 134 2.30 5.72 2.16
CA HIS A 134 0.99 5.89 2.82
C HIS A 134 0.61 4.65 3.63
N GLU A 135 0.60 3.46 3.00
CA GLU A 135 0.25 2.22 3.68
C GLU A 135 1.20 1.87 4.84
N ILE A 136 2.51 2.12 4.67
CA ILE A 136 3.47 1.90 5.77
C ILE A 136 3.19 2.85 6.94
N LEU A 137 2.78 4.10 6.67
CA LEU A 137 2.44 5.05 7.73
C LEU A 137 1.15 4.66 8.46
N HIS A 138 0.26 3.87 7.86
CA HIS A 138 -0.89 3.35 8.58
C HIS A 138 -0.53 2.43 9.76
N LEU A 139 0.68 1.84 9.74
CA LEU A 139 1.23 1.11 10.90
C LEU A 139 1.38 2.02 12.12
N PHE A 140 1.65 3.31 11.92
CA PHE A 140 1.65 4.29 13.01
C PHE A 140 0.23 4.68 13.41
N THR A 141 -0.63 5.02 12.45
CA THR A 141 -2.01 5.44 12.70
C THR A 141 -2.94 5.00 11.57
N PRO A 142 -4.07 4.34 11.86
CA PRO A 142 -4.67 4.14 13.18
C PRO A 142 -4.18 2.88 13.93
N ILE A 143 -3.31 2.05 13.34
CA ILE A 143 -2.98 0.73 13.90
C ILE A 143 -2.32 0.83 15.29
N THR A 144 -1.28 1.65 15.44
CA THR A 144 -0.59 1.83 16.74
C THR A 144 -1.27 2.89 17.62
N PHE A 145 -1.82 3.94 17.01
CA PHE A 145 -2.56 5.01 17.68
C PHE A 145 -4.05 4.97 17.34
N SER A 146 -4.78 4.06 17.96
CA SER A 146 -6.23 3.94 17.80
C SER A 146 -6.97 4.52 19.00
N ASP A 147 -8.05 5.28 18.76
CA ASP A 147 -9.00 5.64 19.83
C ASP A 147 -9.80 4.38 20.20
N SER A 148 -10.08 4.18 21.49
CA SER A 148 -10.77 3.00 22.06
C SER A 148 -12.10 2.63 21.38
N LYS A 149 -12.70 3.56 20.61
CA LYS A 149 -13.92 3.36 19.83
C LYS A 149 -13.71 2.66 18.48
N VAL A 150 -12.51 2.66 17.92
CA VAL A 150 -12.16 1.94 16.68
C VAL A 150 -11.93 0.45 16.96
N ALA A 151 -11.67 0.08 18.22
CA ALA A 151 -11.56 -1.32 18.65
C ALA A 151 -12.89 -2.10 18.58
N ASN A 152 -14.02 -1.39 18.53
CA ASN A 152 -15.30 -1.96 18.15
C ASN A 152 -15.49 -1.68 16.66
N HIS A 153 -15.52 -2.74 15.85
CA HIS A 153 -15.80 -2.72 14.41
C HIS A 153 -17.23 -2.24 14.07
N THR A 154 -17.78 -1.27 14.79
CA THR A 154 -18.97 -0.54 14.39
C THR A 154 -18.58 0.38 13.23
N LEU A 155 -19.18 0.14 12.06
CA LEU A 155 -19.07 0.85 10.78
C LEU A 155 -19.34 2.37 10.81
N SER A 156 -19.29 3.03 11.97
CA SER A 156 -19.37 4.48 12.06
C SER A 156 -18.01 5.08 11.76
N MET A 157 -17.87 5.81 10.65
CA MET A 157 -16.70 6.63 10.39
C MET A 157 -16.43 7.53 11.59
N SER A 158 -15.24 7.42 12.18
CA SER A 158 -14.84 8.29 13.28
C SER A 158 -14.74 9.74 12.77
N GLY A 159 -15.03 10.72 13.63
CA GLY A 159 -14.77 12.14 13.32
C GLY A 159 -13.27 12.47 13.14
N HIS A 160 -12.39 11.48 13.26
CA HIS A 160 -10.94 11.60 13.17
C HIS A 160 -10.39 11.10 11.84
N LEU A 161 -11.22 10.84 10.81
CA LEU A 161 -10.73 10.41 9.50
C LEU A 161 -9.70 11.38 8.89
N TRP A 162 -9.86 12.69 9.12
CA TRP A 162 -8.87 13.68 8.68
C TRP A 162 -7.47 13.43 9.28
N LEU A 163 -7.40 12.83 10.48
CA LEU A 163 -6.16 12.45 11.15
C LEU A 163 -5.67 11.07 10.70
N TYR A 164 -6.58 10.12 10.44
CA TYR A 164 -6.18 8.77 10.02
C TYR A 164 -5.77 8.71 8.56
N GLU A 165 -6.39 9.50 7.70
CA GLU A 165 -6.09 9.50 6.27
C GLU A 165 -5.41 10.80 5.83
N GLY A 166 -6.00 11.96 6.14
CA GLY A 166 -5.47 13.25 5.66
C GLY A 166 -4.07 13.57 6.18
N PHE A 167 -3.77 13.21 7.43
CA PHE A 167 -2.41 13.33 7.97
C PHE A 167 -1.45 12.31 7.34
N VAL A 168 -1.87 11.06 7.17
CA VAL A 168 -1.04 9.99 6.57
C VAL A 168 -0.67 10.35 5.14
N GLU A 169 -1.64 10.83 4.37
CA GLU A 169 -1.51 11.33 3.00
C GLU A 169 -0.48 12.47 2.88
N TYR A 170 -0.59 13.51 3.72
CA TYR A 170 0.41 14.58 3.68
C TYR A 170 1.79 14.11 4.14
N GLN A 171 1.82 13.27 5.17
CA GLN A 171 3.06 12.85 5.82
C GLN A 171 3.84 11.85 4.96
N SER A 172 3.17 11.01 4.17
CA SER A 172 3.78 10.10 3.20
C SER A 172 4.57 10.89 2.16
N LEU A 173 3.95 11.87 1.51
CA LEU A 173 4.59 12.77 0.54
C LEU A 173 5.74 13.57 1.15
N LYS A 174 5.54 14.11 2.36
CA LYS A 174 6.57 14.89 3.05
C LYS A 174 7.81 14.06 3.40
N ILE A 175 7.66 12.79 3.79
CA ILE A 175 8.80 11.90 4.06
C ILE A 175 9.59 11.64 2.78
N LEU A 176 8.89 11.38 1.67
CA LEU A 176 9.53 11.15 0.37
C LEU A 176 10.33 12.39 -0.08
N LEU A 177 9.74 13.58 0.03
CA LEU A 177 10.41 14.84 -0.32
C LEU A 177 11.63 15.10 0.57
N LYS A 178 11.47 14.99 1.90
CA LYS A 178 12.55 15.22 2.88
C LYS A 178 13.77 14.34 2.60
N ASN A 179 13.53 13.11 2.15
CA ASN A 179 14.57 12.12 1.87
C ASN A 179 14.98 12.07 0.39
N LYS A 180 14.52 13.02 -0.44
CA LYS A 180 14.87 13.17 -1.86
C LYS A 180 14.51 11.94 -2.71
N ILE A 181 13.46 11.21 -2.32
CA ILE A 181 12.90 10.11 -3.13
C ILE A 181 12.04 10.65 -4.27
N ILE A 182 11.41 11.80 -4.01
CA ILE A 182 10.70 12.64 -4.98
C ILE A 182 11.28 14.05 -4.91
N SER A 183 11.15 14.77 -6.02
CA SER A 183 11.48 16.18 -6.18
C SER A 183 10.38 17.09 -5.61
N LEU A 184 10.67 18.38 -5.49
CA LEU A 184 9.66 19.37 -5.10
C LEU A 184 8.57 19.51 -6.17
N GLU A 185 8.91 19.35 -7.45
CA GLU A 185 7.96 19.39 -8.57
C GLU A 185 6.97 18.22 -8.45
N GLU A 186 7.45 16.98 -8.37
CA GLU A 186 6.61 15.79 -8.15
C GLU A 186 5.74 15.92 -6.89
N PHE A 187 6.27 16.49 -5.80
CA PHE A 187 5.51 16.74 -4.58
C PHE A 187 4.35 17.73 -4.81
N LEU A 188 4.62 18.85 -5.51
CA LEU A 188 3.60 19.85 -5.80
C LEU A 188 2.56 19.34 -6.79
N ASP A 189 2.98 18.57 -7.79
CA ASP A 189 2.09 17.99 -8.79
C ASP A 189 1.07 17.04 -8.15
N VAL A 190 1.51 16.16 -7.24
CA VAL A 190 0.59 15.25 -6.54
C VAL A 190 -0.40 16.02 -5.66
N LEU A 191 0.06 17.07 -4.97
CA LEU A 191 -0.82 17.92 -4.17
C LEU A 191 -1.84 18.66 -5.03
N GLU A 192 -1.40 19.21 -6.17
CA GLU A 192 -2.30 19.91 -7.10
C GLU A 192 -3.35 18.95 -7.68
N GLN A 193 -2.95 17.76 -8.12
CA GLN A 193 -3.88 16.75 -8.62
C GLN A 193 -4.93 16.38 -7.57
N LYS A 194 -4.51 16.19 -6.31
CA LYS A 194 -5.45 15.89 -5.21
C LYS A 194 -6.40 17.04 -4.92
N LEU A 195 -5.93 18.28 -4.92
CA LEU A 195 -6.79 19.46 -4.78
C LEU A 195 -7.82 19.55 -5.92
N ARG A 196 -7.39 19.33 -7.16
CA ARG A 196 -8.29 19.32 -8.33
C ARG A 196 -9.34 18.21 -8.24
N ASN A 197 -8.96 17.02 -7.78
CA ASN A 197 -9.89 15.91 -7.60
C ASN A 197 -10.92 16.20 -6.49
N ILE A 198 -10.51 16.87 -5.41
CA ILE A 198 -11.42 17.34 -4.36
C ILE A 198 -12.39 18.39 -4.90
N GLU A 199 -11.92 19.34 -5.72
CA GLU A 199 -12.77 20.38 -6.32
C GLU A 199 -13.76 19.81 -7.36
N ALA A 200 -13.35 18.79 -8.11
CA ALA A 200 -14.19 18.09 -9.09
C ALA A 200 -15.26 17.21 -8.41
N CYS A 201 -14.94 16.62 -7.26
CA CYS A 201 -15.92 15.94 -6.41
C CYS A 201 -16.71 16.95 -5.58
N ASN A 202 -17.91 17.34 -6.04
CA ASN A 202 -18.91 17.95 -5.15
C ASN A 202 -18.93 17.19 -3.81
N ILE A 203 -18.84 17.95 -2.70
CA ILE A 203 -18.52 17.60 -1.29
C ILE A 203 -19.12 16.28 -0.71
N LEU A 204 -20.02 15.60 -1.42
CA LEU A 204 -20.65 14.33 -1.05
C LEU A 204 -19.85 13.06 -1.40
N ALA A 205 -18.84 13.12 -2.28
CA ALA A 205 -18.13 11.91 -2.77
C ALA A 205 -16.83 11.55 -2.01
N ILE A 206 -16.44 12.31 -0.98
CA ILE A 206 -15.25 12.01 -0.15
C ILE A 206 -15.41 10.70 0.66
N LYS A 207 -16.58 10.09 0.69
CA LYS A 207 -16.85 8.88 1.48
C LYS A 207 -16.33 7.56 0.89
N LEU A 208 -15.81 7.54 -0.34
CA LEU A 208 -15.39 6.31 -1.04
C LEU A 208 -14.06 6.41 -1.79
N LEU A 209 -13.40 7.58 -1.75
CA LEU A 209 -12.15 7.84 -2.50
C LEU A 209 -10.96 8.21 -1.58
N VAL A 210 -11.11 7.90 -0.30
CA VAL A 210 -10.05 7.83 0.71
C VAL A 210 -10.31 6.52 1.46
#